data_AF-A0A1R1XEI9-F1
#
_entry.id   AF-A0A1R1XEI9-F1
#
_cell.length_a   1.000
_cell.length_b   1.000
_cell.length_c   1.000
_cell.angle_alpha   90.00
_cell.angle_beta   90.00
_cell.angle_gamma   90.00
#
_symmetry.space_group_name_H-M   'P 1'
#
loop_
_entity.id
_entity.type
_entity.pdbx_description
1 polymer ?
#
loop_
_entity_poly.entity_id
_entity_poly.type
_entity_poly.pdbx_seq_one_letter_code
_entity_poly.pdbx_strand_id
1 'polypeptide(L)' 'MLVVAVCGFMRASDVHRIDDAQTTTIDGKLKLVIVAPKEKRKGRPIIRTCETSCHSEKFLCPVESYRVYRSRVA' A
#
# COMPACT_ATOMS: atom_id res chain seq x y z
N MET A 1 -7.94 -1.98 -5.44
CA MET A 1 -6.68 -2.57 -4.92
C MET A 1 -5.73 -3.06 -6.01
N LEU A 2 -6.21 -3.58 -7.16
CA LEU A 2 -5.33 -4.14 -8.20
C LEU A 2 -4.28 -3.16 -8.74
N VAL A 3 -4.66 -1.93 -9.08
CA VAL A 3 -3.73 -0.87 -9.54
C VAL A 3 -2.64 -0.58 -8.51
N VAL A 4 -3.01 -0.49 -7.23
CA VAL A 4 -2.07 -0.25 -6.12
C VAL A 4 -1.07 -1.40 -5.98
N ALA A 5 -1.55 -2.65 -6.04
CA ALA A 5 -0.70 -3.83 -5.94
C ALA A 5 0.28 -3.95 -7.13
N VAL A 6 -0.19 -3.63 -8.35
CA VAL A 6 0.65 -3.63 -9.56
C VAL A 6 1.70 -2.52 -9.50
N CYS A 7 1.32 -1.30 -9.13
CA CYS A 7 2.27 -0.18 -9.00
C CYS A 7 3.29 -0.40 -7.87
N GLY A 8 2.89 -1.08 -6.79
CA GLY A 8 3.76 -1.38 -5.65
C GLY A 8 4.52 -2.70 -5.75
N PHE A 9 4.41 -3.44 -6.87
CA PHE A 9 4.97 -4.79 -7.06
C PHE A 9 4.65 -5.74 -5.88
N MET A 10 3.43 -5.63 -5.34
CA MET A 10 3.02 -6.35 -4.15
C MET A 10 2.52 -7.76 -4.52
N ARG A 11 2.83 -8.75 -3.67
CA ARG A 11 2.19 -10.07 -3.76
C ARG A 11 0.76 -10.00 -3.23
N ALA A 12 -0.12 -10.90 -3.68
CA ALA A 12 -1.49 -10.95 -3.18
C ALA A 12 -1.59 -11.11 -1.65
N SER A 13 -0.62 -11.79 -1.03
CA SER A 13 -0.53 -11.94 0.43
C SER A 13 -0.11 -10.66 1.15
N ASP A 14 0.61 -9.76 0.48
CA ASP A 14 1.04 -8.47 1.03
C ASP A 14 -0.13 -7.48 1.06
N VAL A 15 -1.06 -7.58 0.10
CA VAL A 15 -2.27 -6.74 0.02
C VAL A 15 -3.16 -6.89 1.25
N HIS A 16 -3.32 -8.12 1.75
CA HIS A 16 -4.09 -8.39 2.99
C HIS A 16 -3.37 -7.99 4.27
N ARG A 17 -2.10 -7.56 4.17
CA ARG A 17 -1.24 -7.24 5.32
C ARG A 17 -0.83 -5.78 5.34
N ILE A 18 -1.51 -4.95 4.54
CA ILE A 18 -1.37 -3.51 4.58
C ILE A 18 -1.92 -3.04 5.92
N ASP A 19 -1.13 -2.26 6.64
CA ASP A 19 -1.56 -1.53 7.82
C ASP A 19 -2.15 -0.20 7.35
N ASP A 20 -3.48 -0.12 7.29
CA ASP A 20 -4.20 1.08 6.86
C ASP A 20 -4.01 2.26 7.83
N ALA A 21 -3.66 2.01 9.10
CA ALA A 21 -3.43 3.06 10.10
C ALA A 21 -2.06 3.73 9.91
N GLN A 22 -1.05 2.96 9.50
CA GLN A 22 0.29 3.49 9.19
C GLN A 22 0.45 3.93 7.73
N THR A 23 -0.49 3.56 6.86
CA THR A 23 -0.47 3.98 5.45
C THR A 23 -0.84 5.45 5.33
N THR A 24 0.03 6.22 4.68
CA THR A 24 -0.14 7.67 4.51
C THR A 24 -0.15 8.07 3.05
N THR A 25 -0.96 9.08 2.72
CA THR A 25 -0.92 9.76 1.42
C THR A 25 -0.37 11.17 1.65
N ILE A 26 0.78 11.49 1.07
CA ILE A 26 1.48 12.77 1.24
C ILE A 26 1.89 13.29 -0.13
N ASP A 27 1.51 14.52 -0.49
CA ASP A 27 1.91 15.23 -1.71
C ASP A 27 1.78 14.40 -3.00
N GLY A 28 0.64 13.70 -3.15
CA GLY A 28 0.41 12.85 -4.32
C GLY A 28 1.27 11.59 -4.36
N LYS A 29 1.89 11.20 -3.25
CA LYS A 29 2.52 9.88 -3.05
C LYS A 29 1.72 9.09 -2.03
N LEU A 30 1.58 7.80 -2.30
CA LEU A 30 0.99 6.82 -1.40
C LEU A 30 2.13 5.98 -0.82
N LYS A 31 2.24 5.97 0.50
CA LYS A 31 3.19 5.16 1.26
C LYS A 31 2.43 4.08 2.01
N LEU A 32 2.52 2.85 1.50
CA LEU A 32 1.89 1.67 2.06
C LEU A 32 2.84 1.00 3.03
N VAL A 33 2.33 0.65 4.20
CA VAL A 33 3.07 -0.09 5.22
C VAL A 33 2.55 -1.51 5.24
N ILE A 34 3.40 -2.47 4.88
CA ILE A 34 3.07 -3.89 4.87
C ILE A 34 3.79 -4.55 6.04
N VAL A 35 3.02 -5.10 6.97
CA VAL A 35 3.58 -5.85 8.10
C VAL A 35 3.72 -7.30 7.68
N ALA A 36 4.94 -7.81 7.52
CA ALA A 36 5.19 -9.20 7.17
C ALA A 36 5.50 -10.03 8.43
N PRO A 37 4.50 -10.64 9.11
CA PRO A 37 4.75 -11.40 10.34
C PRO A 37 5.54 -12.69 10.12
N LYS A 38 5.52 -13.24 8.89
CA LYS A 38 6.23 -14.48 8.53
C LYS A 38 7.75 -14.25 8.35
N GLU A 39 8.17 -13.05 8.01
CA GLU A 39 9.58 -12.71 7.91
C GLU A 39 10.00 -11.99 9.18
N LYS A 40 10.95 -12.56 9.92
CA LYS A 40 11.47 -11.95 11.15
C LYS A 40 12.92 -11.55 10.94
N ARG A 41 13.26 -10.28 11.19
CA ARG A 41 14.64 -9.81 11.28
C ARG A 41 14.98 -9.61 12.75
N LYS A 42 15.87 -10.43 13.29
CA LYS A 42 16.23 -10.44 14.73
C LYS A 42 15.01 -10.61 15.66
N GLY A 43 14.06 -11.46 15.30
CA GLY A 43 12.87 -11.77 16.11
C GLY A 43 11.70 -10.77 15.99
N ARG A 44 11.89 -9.63 15.31
CA ARG A 44 10.81 -8.66 15.04
C ARG A 44 10.20 -8.86 13.65
N PRO A 45 8.88 -8.69 13.45
CA PRO A 45 8.26 -8.68 12.13
C PRO A 45 8.95 -7.67 11.21
N ILE A 46 9.21 -8.04 9.97
CA ILE A 46 9.75 -7.10 8.99
C ILE A 46 8.61 -6.21 8.50
N ILE A 47 8.79 -4.90 8.68
CA ILE A 47 7.92 -3.89 8.09
C ILE A 47 8.53 -3.53 6.73
N ARG A 48 7.73 -3.67 5.67
CA ARG A 48 8.10 -3.27 4.31
C ARG A 48 7.26 -2.07 3.92
N THR A 49 7.92 -1.02 3.46
CA THR A 49 7.25 0.19 2.97
C THR A 49 7.32 0.23 1.44
N CYS A 50 6.17 0.41 0.80
CA CYS A 50 6.07 0.60 -0.65
C CYS A 50 5.59 2.03 -0.92
N GLU A 51 6.33 2.77 -1.75
CA GLU A 51 5.98 4.13 -2.13
C GLU A 51 5.61 4.17 -3.61
N THR A 52 4.43 4.71 -3.92
CA THR A 52 3.95 4.89 -5.29
C THR A 52 3.50 6.33 -5.48
N SER A 53 3.91 6.97 -6.57
CA SER A 53 3.43 8.30 -6.94
C SER A 53 2.06 8.24 -7.62
N CYS A 54 1.31 9.33 -7.57
CA CYS A 54 0.10 9.46 -8.37
C CYS A 54 0.46 9.51 -9.84
N HIS A 55 -0.46 9.01 -10.65
CA HIS A 55 -0.41 9.05 -12.09
C HIS A 55 -1.32 10.18 -12.59
N SER A 56 -0.98 10.82 -13.71
CA SER A 56 -1.77 11.92 -14.27
C SER A 56 -3.20 11.48 -14.62
N GLU A 57 -3.33 10.26 -15.15
CA GLU A 57 -4.63 9.63 -15.42
C GLU A 57 -5.27 9.08 -14.14
N LYS A 58 -6.46 9.58 -13.79
CA LYS A 58 -7.16 9.24 -12.53
C LYS A 58 -7.48 7.75 -12.41
N PHE A 59 -7.82 7.08 -13.51
CA PHE A 59 -8.13 5.64 -13.51
C PHE A 59 -6.90 4.75 -13.31
N LEU A 60 -5.69 5.27 -13.60
CA LEU A 60 -4.42 4.60 -13.35
C LEU A 60 -3.72 5.09 -12.07
N CYS A 61 -4.22 6.14 -11.42
CA CYS A 61 -3.56 6.68 -10.23
C CYS A 61 -3.76 5.73 -9.03
N PRO A 62 -2.67 5.15 -8.47
CA PRO A 62 -2.76 4.27 -7.31
C PRO A 62 -3.23 5.03 -6.07
N VAL A 63 -2.88 6.32 -5.95
CA VAL A 63 -3.32 7.18 -4.83
C VAL A 63 -4.84 7.34 -4.82
N GLU A 64 -5.45 7.69 -5.95
CA GLU A 64 -6.91 7.81 -6.06
C GLU A 64 -7.60 6.46 -5.85
N SER A 65 -7.04 5.40 -6.43
CA SER A 65 -7.55 4.04 -6.22
C SER A 65 -7.55 3.64 -4.74
N TYR A 66 -6.51 4.00 -3.99
CA TYR A 66 -6.42 3.74 -2.56
C TYR A 66 -7.37 4.63 -1.75
N ARG A 67 -7.52 5.92 -2.10
CA ARG A 67 -8.49 6.82 -1.46
C ARG A 67 -9.91 6.27 -1.55
N VAL A 68 -10.33 5.83 -2.74
CA VAL A 68 -11.66 5.23 -2.97
C VAL A 68 -11.83 3.92 -2.18
N TYR A 69 -10.78 3.08 -2.13
CA TYR A 69 -10.79 1.88 -1.29
C TYR A 69 -11.00 2.22 0.18
N ARG A 70 -10.20 3.16 0.72
CA ARG A 70 -10.26 3.57 2.11
C ARG A 70 -11.62 4.13 2.49
N SER A 71 -12.27 4.91 1.61
CA SER A 71 -13.61 5.44 1.87
C SER A 71 -14.73 4.40 1.85
N ARG A 72 -14.50 3.20 1.29
CA ARG A 72 -15.54 2.17 1.11
C ARG A 72 -15.39 0.98 2.03
N VAL A 73 -14.16 0.63 2.40
CA VAL A 73 -13.83 -0.65 3.04
C VAL A 73 -13.13 -0.48 4.38
N ALA A 74 -12.27 0.54 4.51
CA ALA A 74 -11.44 0.76 5.70
C ALA A 74 -12.18 1.52 6.80
#